data_AF-A0A9E3JPH0-F1
#
_entry.id   AF-A0A9E3JPH0-F1
#
_cell.length_a   1.000
_cell.length_b   1.000
_cell.length_c   1.000
_cell.angle_alpha   90.00
_cell.angle_beta   90.00
_cell.angle_gamma   90.00
#
_symmetry.space_group_name_H-M   'P 1'
#
loop_
_entity.id
_entity.type
_entity.pdbx_description
1 polymer ?
#
loop_
_entity_poly.entity_id
_entity_poly.type
_entity_poly.pdbx_seq_one_letter_code
_entity_poly.pdbx_strand_id
1 'polypeptide(L)'
;MSLLQRVRWGVGLAIAAALLWAALAPLHYPTRERTFVFPHGAVPAEVSLTLGVRDVLLLRNRDAAPHVFGQVLVLPGHVFRLPFEQAGDYVYACDVAPGHAVTVRVANHPAPGWARLGWRLRVLAEAVRTLPIEGPEG
;
A
#
# COMPACT_ATOMS: atom_id res chain seq x y z
N MET A 1 40.89 -16.04 17.14
CA MET A 1 39.78 -15.52 16.30
C MET A 1 40.07 -14.07 15.97
N SER A 2 40.24 -13.76 14.68
CA SER A 2 40.60 -12.42 14.18
C SER A 2 39.51 -11.39 14.54
N LEU A 3 39.92 -10.14 14.79
CA LEU A 3 39.02 -9.02 15.10
C LEU A 3 37.96 -8.81 13.99
N LEU A 4 38.37 -9.01 12.73
CA LEU A 4 37.48 -9.02 11.56
C LEU A 4 36.41 -10.11 11.63
N GLN A 5 36.75 -11.26 12.18
CA GLN A 5 35.82 -12.38 12.34
C GLN A 5 34.75 -12.03 13.39
N ARG A 6 35.16 -11.44 14.52
CA ARG A 6 34.22 -10.98 15.57
C ARG A 6 33.26 -9.90 15.04
N VAL A 7 33.76 -8.95 14.26
CA VAL A 7 32.93 -7.90 13.64
C VAL A 7 31.94 -8.53 12.65
N ARG A 8 32.39 -9.44 11.78
CA ARG A 8 31.50 -10.15 10.84
C ARG A 8 30.40 -10.93 11.55
N TRP A 9 30.73 -11.64 12.62
CA TRP A 9 29.74 -12.37 13.43
C TRP A 9 28.77 -11.41 14.13
N GLY A 10 29.26 -10.29 14.67
CA GLY A 10 28.42 -9.27 15.30
C GLY A 10 27.42 -8.65 14.33
N VAL A 11 27.87 -8.28 13.12
CA VAL A 11 26.99 -7.77 12.05
C VAL A 11 25.98 -8.83 11.63
N GLY A 12 26.42 -10.08 11.44
CA GLY A 12 25.52 -11.19 11.08
C GLY A 12 24.43 -11.44 12.12
N LEU A 13 24.79 -11.43 13.41
CA LEU A 13 23.85 -11.58 14.52
C LEU A 13 22.86 -10.41 14.59
N ALA A 14 23.33 -9.17 14.41
CA ALA A 14 22.47 -8.00 14.39
C ALA A 14 21.44 -8.05 13.24
N ILE A 15 21.87 -8.45 12.04
CA ILE A 15 20.99 -8.61 10.89
C ILE A 15 19.97 -9.72 11.15
N ALA A 16 20.42 -10.88 11.64
CA ALA A 16 19.52 -11.99 11.96
C ALA A 16 18.48 -11.61 13.02
N ALA A 17 18.90 -10.91 14.08
CA ALA A 17 17.99 -10.40 15.10
C ALA A 17 16.97 -9.39 14.54
N ALA A 18 17.41 -8.48 13.67
CA ALA A 18 16.52 -7.53 13.01
C ALA A 18 15.48 -8.20 12.11
N LEU A 19 15.87 -9.24 11.35
CA LEU A 19 14.96 -10.01 10.50
C LEU A 19 13.95 -10.80 11.32
N LEU A 20 14.40 -11.43 12.41
CA LEU A 20 13.53 -12.18 13.32
C LEU A 20 12.53 -11.23 14.00
N TRP A 21 13.01 -10.08 14.46
CA TRP A 21 12.14 -9.05 15.01
C TRP A 21 11.13 -8.56 13.98
N ALA A 22 11.54 -8.28 12.74
CA ALA A 22 10.64 -7.84 11.68
C ALA A 22 9.57 -8.89 11.31
N ALA A 23 9.88 -10.17 11.44
CA ALA A 23 8.97 -11.28 11.21
C ALA A 23 7.87 -11.38 12.31
N LEU A 24 8.20 -11.05 13.57
CA LEU A 24 7.27 -11.17 14.70
C LEU A 24 6.61 -9.84 15.09
N ALA A 25 7.27 -8.70 14.87
CA ALA A 25 6.81 -7.40 15.33
C ALA A 25 5.40 -7.08 14.79
N PRO A 26 4.50 -6.55 15.65
CA PRO A 26 3.14 -6.21 15.26
C PRO A 26 3.14 -5.15 14.16
N LEU A 27 2.16 -5.25 13.26
CA LEU A 27 1.94 -4.27 12.21
C LEU A 27 1.06 -3.15 12.78
N HIS A 28 1.68 -2.10 13.28
CA HIS A 28 1.01 -0.86 13.65
C HIS A 28 1.25 0.17 12.55
N TYR A 29 0.17 0.69 11.97
CA TYR A 29 0.23 1.87 11.10
C TYR A 29 -0.56 3.00 11.78
N PRO A 30 -0.01 4.23 11.79
CA PRO A 30 -0.69 5.38 12.39
C PRO A 30 -1.94 5.77 11.60
N THR A 31 -2.03 5.39 10.32
CA THR A 31 -3.18 5.67 9.46
C THR A 31 -3.57 4.42 8.67
N ARG A 32 -4.84 4.02 8.75
CA ARG A 32 -5.42 2.91 7.97
C ARG A 32 -5.82 3.27 6.54
N GLU A 33 -5.59 4.51 6.16
CA GLU A 33 -6.04 5.07 4.88
C GLU A 33 -4.97 4.88 3.80
N ARG A 34 -5.35 4.28 2.68
CA ARG A 34 -4.58 4.37 1.43
C ARG A 34 -5.26 5.43 0.56
N THR A 35 -4.62 6.59 0.46
CA THR A 35 -5.11 7.69 -0.38
C THR A 35 -4.87 7.36 -1.84
N PHE A 36 -5.96 7.35 -2.59
CA PHE A 36 -5.98 7.32 -4.03
C PHE A 36 -6.40 8.70 -4.54
N VAL A 37 -5.46 9.39 -5.15
CA VAL A 37 -5.72 10.66 -5.84
C VAL A 37 -5.97 10.32 -7.29
N PHE A 38 -7.10 10.75 -7.85
CA PHE A 38 -7.35 10.72 -9.29
C PHE A 38 -6.59 11.89 -9.93
N PRO A 39 -5.47 11.70 -10.63
CA PRO A 39 -4.81 12.77 -11.37
C PRO A 39 -5.40 12.79 -12.79
N HIS A 40 -5.97 13.92 -13.22
CA HIS A 40 -6.34 14.24 -14.61
C HIS A 40 -6.63 13.02 -15.51
N GLY A 41 -7.70 12.29 -15.22
CA GLY A 41 -8.14 11.20 -16.10
C GLY A 41 -7.44 9.84 -15.98
N ALA A 42 -6.55 9.58 -15.00
CA ALA A 42 -5.85 8.30 -14.88
C ALA A 42 -6.16 7.56 -13.57
N VAL A 43 -6.63 6.31 -13.68
CA VAL A 43 -6.86 5.40 -12.55
C VAL A 43 -6.11 4.09 -12.80
N PRO A 44 -5.41 3.52 -11.80
CA PRO A 44 -4.73 2.24 -11.96
C PRO A 44 -5.76 1.13 -12.12
N ALA A 45 -5.43 0.15 -12.96
CA ALA A 45 -6.29 -1.01 -13.19
C ALA A 45 -6.44 -1.91 -11.93
N GLU A 46 -5.42 -1.91 -11.04
CA GLU A 46 -5.40 -2.72 -9.83
C GLU A 46 -4.93 -1.92 -8.61
N VAL A 47 -5.62 -2.08 -7.48
CA VAL A 47 -5.30 -1.46 -6.20
C VAL A 47 -5.19 -2.54 -5.13
N SER A 48 -4.02 -2.65 -4.49
CA SER A 48 -3.80 -3.60 -3.41
C SER A 48 -4.00 -2.97 -2.03
N LEU A 49 -4.88 -3.56 -1.23
CA LEU A 49 -5.18 -3.23 0.16
C LEU A 49 -4.82 -4.39 1.08
N THR A 50 -4.64 -4.10 2.37
CA THR A 50 -4.35 -5.14 3.38
C THR A 50 -5.23 -4.92 4.60
N LEU A 51 -6.03 -5.93 4.94
CA LEU A 51 -6.95 -5.88 6.08
C LEU A 51 -6.23 -5.53 7.38
N GLY A 52 -6.85 -4.65 8.19
CA GLY A 52 -6.33 -4.21 9.48
C GLY A 52 -5.10 -3.31 9.42
N VAL A 53 -4.58 -3.02 8.23
CA VAL A 53 -3.37 -2.18 8.03
C VAL A 53 -3.66 -1.00 7.11
N ARG A 54 -4.18 -1.27 5.92
CA ARG A 54 -4.60 -0.30 4.90
C ARG A 54 -5.89 -0.83 4.28
N ASP A 55 -6.94 -0.83 5.09
CA ASP A 55 -8.26 -1.40 4.79
C ASP A 55 -9.28 -0.34 4.34
N VAL A 56 -8.90 0.95 4.34
CA VAL A 56 -9.75 2.03 3.84
C VAL A 56 -9.17 2.60 2.55
N LEU A 57 -9.93 2.47 1.46
CA LEU A 57 -9.64 3.14 0.20
C LEU A 57 -10.21 4.55 0.26
N LEU A 58 -9.33 5.55 0.22
CA LEU A 58 -9.73 6.95 0.19
C LEU A 58 -9.65 7.44 -1.25
N LEU A 59 -10.81 7.66 -1.85
CA LEU A 59 -11.00 8.15 -3.22
C LEU A 59 -11.07 9.67 -3.18
N ARG A 60 -10.08 10.37 -3.76
CA ARG A 60 -10.06 11.84 -3.83
C ARG A 60 -10.11 12.32 -5.27
N ASN A 61 -11.24 12.89 -5.67
CA ASN A 61 -11.37 13.50 -6.99
C ASN A 61 -10.66 14.88 -7.00
N ARG A 62 -9.59 15.00 -7.78
CA ARG A 62 -8.89 16.28 -8.04
C ARG A 62 -9.21 16.89 -9.41
N ASP A 63 -10.09 16.24 -10.17
CA ASP A 63 -10.56 16.74 -11.45
C ASP A 63 -11.61 17.85 -11.27
N ALA A 64 -11.86 18.61 -12.33
CA ALA A 64 -12.91 19.61 -12.40
C ALA A 64 -14.29 19.00 -12.73
N ALA A 65 -14.32 17.76 -13.22
CA ALA A 65 -15.53 17.02 -13.54
C ALA A 65 -15.94 16.03 -12.42
N PRO A 66 -17.25 15.76 -12.25
CA PRO A 66 -17.71 14.68 -11.39
C PRO A 66 -17.45 13.32 -12.03
N HIS A 67 -17.07 12.33 -11.21
CA HIS A 67 -16.76 10.97 -11.67
C HIS A 67 -17.57 9.92 -10.92
N VAL A 68 -17.80 8.78 -11.57
CA VAL A 68 -18.59 7.67 -11.00
C VAL A 68 -17.66 6.52 -10.67
N PHE A 69 -17.68 6.10 -9.40
CA PHE A 69 -16.96 4.93 -8.92
C PHE A 69 -17.95 3.89 -8.36
N GLY A 70 -18.15 2.81 -9.12
CA GLY A 70 -19.18 1.81 -8.89
C GLY A 70 -20.56 2.44 -8.98
N GLN A 71 -21.15 2.72 -7.82
CA GLN A 71 -22.46 3.35 -7.67
C GLN A 71 -22.39 4.71 -6.96
N VAL A 72 -21.18 5.20 -6.68
CA VAL A 72 -20.94 6.43 -5.93
C VAL A 72 -20.49 7.53 -6.89
N LEU A 73 -21.17 8.67 -6.84
CA LEU A 73 -20.77 9.89 -7.52
C LEU A 73 -19.78 10.67 -6.65
N VAL A 74 -18.56 10.88 -7.14
CA VAL A 74 -17.51 11.63 -6.45
C VAL A 74 -17.36 13.00 -7.10
N LEU A 75 -17.84 14.04 -6.42
CA LEU A 75 -17.77 15.41 -6.89
C LEU A 75 -16.33 15.96 -6.90
N PRO A 76 -16.03 16.99 -7.71
CA PRO A 76 -14.76 17.71 -7.70
C PRO A 76 -14.34 18.15 -6.30
N GLY A 77 -13.10 17.85 -5.89
CA GLY A 77 -12.56 18.22 -4.58
C GLY A 77 -13.08 17.39 -3.40
N HIS A 78 -14.09 16.55 -3.60
CA HIS A 78 -14.61 15.68 -2.55
C HIS A 78 -13.75 14.43 -2.34
N VAL A 79 -13.82 13.94 -1.10
CA VAL A 79 -13.15 12.72 -0.65
C VAL A 79 -14.21 11.72 -0.23
N PHE A 80 -14.16 10.53 -0.81
CA PHE A 80 -14.98 9.40 -0.42
C PHE A 80 -14.11 8.31 0.22
N ARG A 81 -14.59 7.70 1.30
CA ARG A 81 -13.87 6.63 2.02
C ARG A 81 -14.65 5.34 1.89
N LEU A 82 -13.98 4.29 1.39
CA LEU A 82 -14.54 2.97 1.23
C LEU A 82 -13.78 1.98 2.12
N PRO A 83 -14.30 1.64 3.31
CA PRO A 83 -13.70 0.66 4.19
C PRO A 83 -13.99 -0.77 3.72
N PHE A 84 -13.01 -1.67 3.87
CA PHE A 84 -13.13 -3.09 3.56
C PHE A 84 -12.91 -3.91 4.83
N GLU A 85 -13.84 -4.81 5.14
CA GLU A 85 -13.76 -5.68 6.32
C GLU A 85 -13.38 -7.13 5.97
N GLN A 86 -13.46 -7.49 4.68
CA GLN A 86 -13.24 -8.85 4.19
C GLN A 86 -12.18 -8.85 3.08
N ALA A 87 -11.41 -9.94 3.03
CA ALA A 87 -10.40 -10.14 2.01
C ALA A 87 -11.06 -10.71 0.76
N GLY A 88 -10.68 -10.19 -0.40
CA GLY A 88 -11.28 -10.54 -1.67
C GLY A 88 -10.91 -9.56 -2.77
N ASP A 89 -11.33 -9.89 -3.98
CA ASP A 89 -11.17 -9.05 -5.16
C ASP A 89 -12.51 -8.35 -5.44
N TYR A 90 -12.51 -7.02 -5.38
CA TYR A 90 -13.67 -6.18 -5.61
C TYR A 90 -13.50 -5.40 -6.90
N VAL A 91 -14.37 -5.63 -7.87
CA VAL A 91 -14.33 -4.93 -9.16
C VAL A 91 -15.34 -3.80 -9.15
N TYR A 92 -14.86 -2.57 -9.33
CA TYR A 92 -15.70 -1.38 -9.41
C TYR A 92 -15.65 -0.79 -10.80
N ALA A 93 -16.81 -0.50 -11.38
CA ALA A 93 -16.87 0.27 -12.61
C ALA A 93 -16.34 1.70 -12.35
N CYS A 94 -15.52 2.24 -13.24
CA CYS A 94 -15.03 3.60 -13.13
C CYS A 94 -14.98 4.22 -14.52
N ASP A 95 -15.64 5.37 -14.69
CA ASP A 95 -15.69 6.11 -15.95
C ASP A 95 -14.30 6.56 -16.43
N VAL A 96 -13.38 6.76 -15.49
CA VAL A 96 -12.01 7.27 -15.73
C VAL A 96 -10.97 6.17 -15.92
N ALA A 97 -11.27 4.91 -15.58
CA ALA A 97 -10.28 3.84 -15.63
C ALA A 97 -10.07 3.32 -17.07
N PRO A 98 -8.82 2.97 -17.47
CA PRO A 98 -8.59 2.25 -18.71
C PRO A 98 -9.32 0.89 -18.67
N GLY A 99 -10.32 0.70 -19.53
CA GLY A 99 -11.18 -0.49 -19.50
C GLY A 99 -12.41 -0.40 -18.58
N HIS A 100 -12.76 0.81 -18.12
CA HIS A 100 -13.96 1.14 -17.34
C HIS A 100 -14.14 0.40 -16.00
N ALA A 101 -13.10 -0.25 -15.48
CA ALA A 101 -13.15 -0.96 -14.21
C ALA A 101 -11.82 -0.89 -13.44
N VAL A 102 -11.92 -0.92 -12.13
CA VAL A 102 -10.80 -0.94 -11.18
C VAL A 102 -10.95 -2.16 -10.28
N THR A 103 -9.89 -2.97 -10.20
CA THR A 103 -9.87 -4.13 -9.31
C THR A 103 -9.21 -3.75 -7.99
N VAL A 104 -9.97 -3.73 -6.91
CA VAL A 104 -9.48 -3.53 -5.54
C VAL A 104 -9.26 -4.91 -4.90
N ARG A 105 -7.99 -5.32 -4.79
CA ARG A 105 -7.57 -6.58 -4.19
C ARG A 105 -7.27 -6.36 -2.71
N VAL A 106 -8.10 -6.92 -1.84
CA VAL A 106 -7.96 -6.83 -0.39
C VAL A 106 -7.34 -8.12 0.12
N ALA A 107 -6.07 -8.07 0.52
CA ALA A 107 -5.38 -9.21 1.08
C ALA A 107 -5.57 -9.31 2.60
N ASN A 108 -5.60 -10.54 3.12
CA ASN A 108 -5.56 -10.80 4.56
C ASN A 108 -4.28 -10.25 5.19
N HIS A 109 -4.38 -9.88 6.48
CA HIS A 109 -3.23 -9.53 7.28
C HIS A 109 -2.25 -10.73 7.34
N PRO A 110 -0.96 -10.54 7.02
CA PRO A 110 -0.02 -11.64 7.02
C PRO A 110 0.20 -12.18 8.43
N ALA A 111 0.09 -13.50 8.56
CA ALA A 111 0.39 -14.20 9.79
C ALA A 111 1.83 -13.89 10.27
N PRO A 112 2.08 -13.84 11.59
CA PRO A 112 3.42 -13.64 12.12
C PRO A 112 4.40 -14.72 11.61
N GLY A 113 5.65 -14.32 11.37
CA GLY A 113 6.69 -15.17 10.80
C GLY A 113 7.14 -14.73 9.40
N TRP A 114 7.56 -15.68 8.57
CA TRP A 114 8.13 -15.42 7.24
C TRP A 114 7.16 -14.71 6.29
N ALA A 115 5.86 -14.99 6.39
CA ALA A 115 4.83 -14.33 5.60
C ALA A 115 4.80 -12.80 5.84
N ARG A 116 4.91 -12.37 7.11
CA ARG A 116 4.99 -10.96 7.48
C ARG A 116 6.28 -10.30 7.01
N LEU A 117 7.42 -10.99 7.14
CA LEU A 117 8.69 -10.47 6.64
C LEU A 117 8.63 -10.27 5.12
N GLY A 118 8.13 -11.26 4.38
CA GLY A 118 7.96 -11.18 2.93
C GLY A 118 6.99 -10.06 2.52
N TRP A 119 5.90 -9.86 3.27
CA TRP A 119 5.01 -8.73 3.07
C TRP A 119 5.71 -7.39 3.30
N ARG A 120 6.49 -7.23 4.39
CA ARG A 120 7.25 -5.99 4.68
C ARG A 120 8.23 -5.67 3.55
N LEU A 121 8.95 -6.68 3.06
CA LEU A 121 9.88 -6.53 1.95
C LEU A 121 9.17 -6.12 0.65
N ARG A 122 7.99 -6.69 0.38
CA ARG A 122 7.20 -6.33 -0.81
C ARG A 122 6.67 -4.89 -0.72
N VAL A 123 6.13 -4.51 0.43
CA VAL A 123 5.66 -3.13 0.67
C VAL A 123 6.82 -2.14 0.55
N LEU A 124 8.00 -2.48 1.07
CA LEU A 124 9.20 -1.66 0.92
C LEU A 124 9.62 -1.55 -0.55
N ALA A 125 9.63 -2.67 -1.29
CA ALA A 125 9.97 -2.67 -2.71
C ALA A 125 8.97 -1.87 -3.55
N GLU A 126 7.67 -1.99 -3.26
CA GLU A 126 6.62 -1.20 -3.90
C GLU A 126 6.81 0.29 -3.58
N ALA A 127 7.02 0.64 -2.32
CA ALA A 127 7.29 2.01 -1.91
C ALA A 127 8.51 2.58 -2.67
N VAL A 128 9.62 1.85 -2.72
CA VAL A 128 10.83 2.26 -3.43
C VAL A 128 10.57 2.47 -4.93
N ARG A 129 9.75 1.62 -5.56
CA ARG A 129 9.37 1.78 -6.98
C ARG A 129 8.44 2.95 -7.23
N THR A 130 7.59 3.28 -6.26
CA THR A 130 6.60 4.36 -6.36
C THR A 130 7.09 5.69 -5.79
N LEU A 131 8.31 5.76 -5.24
CA LEU A 131 8.87 7.01 -4.77
C LEU A 131 9.04 7.93 -5.98
N PRO A 132 8.37 9.10 -6.02
CA PRO A 132 8.70 10.12 -7.00
C PRO A 132 10.14 10.55 -6.73
N ILE A 133 10.99 10.49 -7.76
CA ILE A 133 12.29 11.17 -7.73
C ILE A 133 11.97 12.66 -7.88
N GLU A 134 11.62 13.30 -6.77
CA GLU A 134 11.44 14.75 -6.70
C GLU A 134 12.84 15.35 -6.64
N GLY A 135 13.32 15.87 -7.77
CA GLY A 135 14.56 16.65 -7.82
C GLY A 135 14.40 17.89 -6.95
N PRO A 136 15.46 18.37 -6.28
CA PRO A 136 15.37 19.59 -5.47
C PRO A 136 14.84 20.73 -6.33
N GLU A 137 13.76 21.36 -5.86
CA GLU A 137 13.19 22.57 -6.46
C GLU A 137 14.32 23.62 -6.48
N GLY A 138 14.73 24.01 -7.69
CA GLY A 138 15.80 24.99 -7.93
C GLY A 138 15.35 26.43 -7.70
#